data_AF-J9DSE4-F1
#
_entry.id   AF-J9DSE4-F1
#
_cell.length_a   1.000
_cell.length_b   1.000
_cell.length_c   1.000
_cell.angle_alpha   90.00
_cell.angle_beta   90.00
_cell.angle_gamma   90.00
#
_symmetry.space_group_name_H-M   'P 1'
#
loop_
_entity.id
_entity.type
_entity.pdbx_description
1 polymer ?
#
loop_
_entity_poly.entity_id
_entity_poly.type
_entity_poly.pdbx_seq_one_letter_code
_entity_poly.pdbx_strand_id
1 'polypeptide(L)'
;MLSKKERVAAVSVVASGSLAAAKFVVGIAIGSLALISDALHSLIDLGATLVTWFAVRISDKPPDAEHHYGHGKVESLAALAETALLFVLAGGVAVEAVQRLRTEAPPPVFSVIPFAVLGVEMVINGWRAWALRKTARETGSQALEADALHFTSDIYSSVAVIVGLVLAAYGHAWGDAAAALAVAAIVAGLGMRMSRRTILALIDTAPPGIRDRVARMITAVPGVVRIERLRVRMVGPRHFVDAAIAVPRTMPLDRVAALEGQLQATVERSLGDADLTVSTTPVALDDESVQERIMVIARNRGLAVHHLTVQAIGDRLAVALDLEVDADLPMGRAHEIATGLEEAVAAELGPTVEVETHIEPLQAPQLPGREAEPARVAELHRALATLAIDNPALRNVHDVRVRETPGGEIVVFHCHIDPARSVLDVHEAVDELERGLRKRYPAIRRVIGHAEPRQADASAPPLAMAGR
;
A
#
# COMPACT_ATOMS: atom_id res chain seq x y z
N MET A 1 -10.79 15.00 -22.28
CA MET A 1 -11.68 14.01 -22.93
C MET A 1 -12.63 13.48 -21.87
N LEU A 2 -13.93 13.36 -22.15
CA LEU A 2 -14.91 12.82 -21.19
C LEU A 2 -14.53 11.39 -20.80
N SER A 3 -14.67 11.04 -19.52
CA SER A 3 -14.47 9.66 -19.08
C SER A 3 -15.51 8.72 -19.73
N LYS A 4 -15.24 7.41 -19.75
CA LYS A 4 -16.22 6.44 -20.27
C LYS A 4 -17.56 6.55 -19.53
N LYS A 5 -17.52 6.78 -18.21
CA LYS A 5 -18.70 6.99 -17.36
C LYS A 5 -19.47 8.23 -17.77
N GLU A 6 -18.77 9.36 -17.86
CA GLU A 6 -19.37 10.66 -18.20
C GLU A 6 -19.99 10.65 -19.60
N ARG A 7 -19.35 10.00 -20.57
CA ARG A 7 -19.91 9.87 -21.93
C ARG A 7 -21.22 9.08 -21.95
N VAL A 8 -21.30 7.95 -21.24
CA VAL A 8 -22.52 7.13 -21.20
C VAL A 8 -23.64 7.85 -20.47
N ALA A 9 -23.32 8.55 -19.36
CA ALA A 9 -24.29 9.39 -18.66
C ALA A 9 -24.80 10.55 -19.54
N ALA A 10 -23.92 11.25 -20.27
CA ALA A 10 -24.32 12.34 -21.17
C ALA A 10 -25.22 11.85 -22.31
N VAL A 11 -24.93 10.67 -22.88
CA VAL A 11 -25.79 10.03 -23.88
C VAL A 11 -27.15 9.67 -23.29
N SER A 12 -27.19 9.18 -22.03
CA SER A 12 -28.43 8.93 -21.30
C SER A 12 -29.25 10.20 -21.12
N VAL A 13 -28.64 11.33 -20.76
CA VAL A 13 -29.30 12.65 -20.63
C VAL A 13 -29.92 13.08 -21.95
N VAL A 14 -29.18 12.97 -23.06
CA VAL A 14 -29.70 13.33 -24.40
C VAL A 14 -30.89 12.44 -24.77
N ALA A 15 -30.84 11.14 -24.46
CA ALA A 15 -31.95 10.22 -24.70
C ALA A 15 -33.19 10.58 -23.87
N SER A 16 -33.04 10.84 -22.55
CA SER A 16 -34.15 11.30 -21.68
C SER A 16 -34.78 12.59 -22.20
N GLY A 17 -33.95 13.58 -22.54
CA GLY A 17 -34.44 14.87 -23.03
C GLY A 17 -35.16 14.77 -24.36
N SER A 18 -34.63 13.95 -25.28
CA SER A 18 -35.27 13.70 -26.58
C SER A 18 -36.61 12.98 -26.42
N LEU A 19 -36.68 11.98 -25.53
CA LEU A 19 -37.92 11.23 -25.27
C LEU A 19 -38.99 12.11 -24.63
N ALA A 20 -38.64 12.87 -23.58
CA ALA A 20 -39.56 13.78 -22.91
C ALA A 20 -40.11 14.85 -23.88
N ALA A 21 -39.26 15.46 -24.70
CA ALA A 21 -39.67 16.43 -25.70
C ALA A 21 -40.60 15.80 -26.77
N ALA A 22 -40.26 14.61 -27.28
CA ALA A 22 -41.09 13.91 -28.25
C ALA A 22 -42.48 13.57 -27.70
N LYS A 23 -42.56 13.01 -26.49
CA LYS A 23 -43.84 12.71 -25.80
C LYS A 23 -44.67 13.97 -25.61
N PHE A 24 -44.06 15.07 -25.17
CA PHE A 24 -44.76 16.34 -24.95
C PHE A 24 -45.35 16.92 -26.24
N VAL A 25 -44.56 16.97 -27.31
CA VAL A 25 -45.01 17.48 -28.62
C VAL A 25 -46.14 16.62 -29.20
N VAL A 26 -45.98 15.29 -29.19
CA VAL A 26 -47.03 14.38 -29.69
C VAL A 26 -48.28 14.49 -28.82
N GLY A 27 -48.13 14.58 -27.49
CA GLY A 27 -49.23 14.73 -26.53
C GLY A 27 -50.08 15.97 -26.78
N ILE A 28 -49.45 17.13 -27.04
CA ILE A 28 -50.14 18.35 -27.42
C ILE A 28 -50.81 18.20 -28.79
N ALA A 29 -50.09 17.69 -29.78
CA ALA A 29 -50.58 17.58 -31.15
C ALA A 29 -51.86 16.73 -31.28
N ILE A 30 -51.97 15.66 -30.47
CA ILE A 30 -53.14 14.77 -30.46
C ILE A 30 -54.15 15.09 -29.36
N GLY A 31 -53.89 16.10 -28.52
CA GLY A 31 -54.75 16.47 -27.39
C GLY A 31 -54.85 15.39 -26.29
N SER A 32 -53.83 14.55 -26.12
CA SER A 32 -53.86 13.44 -25.15
C SER A 32 -53.29 13.86 -23.80
N LEU A 33 -54.18 14.04 -22.82
CA LEU A 33 -53.80 14.32 -21.44
C LEU A 33 -52.93 13.21 -20.82
N ALA A 34 -53.18 11.95 -21.18
CA ALA A 34 -52.39 10.81 -20.72
C ALA A 34 -50.94 10.90 -21.21
N LEU A 35 -50.74 11.25 -22.48
CA LEU A 35 -49.40 11.38 -23.06
C LEU A 35 -48.67 12.62 -22.55
N ILE A 36 -49.40 13.70 -22.23
CA ILE A 36 -48.83 14.89 -21.57
C ILE A 36 -48.39 14.57 -20.14
N SER A 37 -49.17 13.81 -19.38
CA SER A 37 -48.79 13.36 -18.03
C SER A 37 -47.56 12.46 -18.06
N ASP A 38 -47.48 11.56 -19.04
CA ASP A 38 -46.32 10.69 -19.25
C ASP A 38 -45.07 11.48 -19.68
N ALA A 39 -45.22 12.55 -20.48
CA ALA A 39 -44.14 13.47 -20.79
C ALA A 39 -43.60 14.22 -19.54
N LEU A 40 -44.49 14.62 -18.63
CA LEU A 40 -44.09 15.23 -17.34
C LEU A 40 -43.34 14.24 -16.45
N HIS A 41 -43.72 12.96 -16.48
CA HIS A 41 -42.97 11.91 -15.79
C HIS A 41 -41.56 11.77 -16.38
N SER A 42 -41.42 11.70 -17.71
CA SER A 42 -40.11 11.67 -18.39
C SER A 42 -39.26 12.91 -18.14
N LEU A 43 -39.85 14.05 -17.74
CA LEU A 43 -39.10 15.23 -17.30
C LEU A 43 -38.47 15.03 -15.91
N ILE A 44 -39.15 14.33 -15.00
CA ILE A 44 -38.58 13.91 -13.70
C ILE A 44 -37.41 12.97 -13.94
N ASP A 45 -37.54 12.02 -14.88
CA ASP A 45 -36.47 11.10 -15.26
C ASP A 45 -35.26 11.83 -15.85
N LEU A 46 -35.49 12.85 -16.68
CA LEU A 46 -34.42 13.73 -17.17
C LEU A 46 -33.71 14.42 -16.01
N GLY A 47 -34.46 14.90 -15.01
CA GLY A 47 -33.91 15.47 -13.78
C GLY A 47 -33.00 14.49 -13.03
N ALA A 48 -33.46 13.25 -12.82
CA ALA A 48 -32.65 12.19 -12.20
C ALA A 48 -31.38 11.89 -13.01
N THR A 49 -31.51 11.75 -14.33
CA THR A 49 -30.39 11.48 -15.23
C THR A 49 -29.35 12.62 -15.21
N LEU A 50 -29.80 13.88 -15.09
CA LEU A 50 -28.93 15.06 -14.97
C LEU A 50 -28.16 15.04 -13.64
N VAL A 51 -28.81 14.67 -12.54
CA VAL A 51 -28.15 14.48 -11.23
C VAL A 51 -27.06 13.42 -11.36
N THR A 52 -27.35 12.28 -12.00
CA THR A 52 -26.37 11.22 -12.25
C THR A 52 -25.19 11.71 -13.08
N TRP A 53 -25.44 12.42 -14.19
CA TRP A 53 -24.36 12.95 -15.03
C TRP A 53 -23.47 13.96 -14.27
N PHE A 54 -24.07 14.87 -13.51
CA PHE A 54 -23.33 15.84 -12.71
C PHE A 54 -22.53 15.17 -11.59
N ALA A 55 -23.11 14.17 -10.92
CA ALA A 55 -22.45 13.42 -9.87
C ALA A 55 -21.22 12.66 -10.39
N VAL A 56 -21.34 11.99 -11.55
CA VAL A 56 -20.21 11.33 -12.22
C VAL A 56 -19.13 12.35 -12.58
N ARG A 57 -19.52 13.50 -13.15
CA ARG A 57 -18.58 14.56 -13.54
C ARG A 57 -17.83 15.16 -12.34
N ILE A 58 -18.49 15.32 -11.20
CA ILE A 58 -17.83 15.77 -9.97
C ILE A 58 -16.94 14.67 -9.39
N SER A 59 -17.43 13.44 -9.35
CA SER A 59 -16.73 12.31 -8.76
C SER A 59 -15.43 11.96 -9.48
N ASP A 60 -15.34 12.21 -10.78
CA ASP A 60 -14.13 12.01 -11.58
C ASP A 60 -13.06 13.11 -11.35
N LYS A 61 -13.33 14.13 -10.53
CA LYS A 61 -12.32 15.12 -10.15
C LYS A 61 -11.28 14.51 -9.20
N PRO A 62 -9.98 14.81 -9.40
CA PRO A 62 -8.93 14.37 -8.48
C PRO A 62 -9.12 14.99 -7.08
N PRO A 63 -8.41 14.48 -6.07
CA PRO A 63 -8.33 15.11 -4.76
C PRO A 63 -7.88 16.57 -4.84
N ASP A 64 -8.44 17.41 -3.96
CA ASP A 64 -8.10 18.82 -3.81
C ASP A 64 -7.89 19.19 -2.34
N ALA A 65 -7.65 20.47 -2.05
CA ALA A 65 -7.35 20.97 -0.71
C ALA A 65 -8.50 20.84 0.30
N GLU A 66 -9.75 20.71 -0.17
CA GLU A 66 -10.92 20.50 0.70
C GLU A 66 -11.33 19.01 0.73
N HIS A 67 -10.97 18.25 -0.30
CA HIS A 67 -11.34 16.85 -0.52
C HIS A 67 -10.10 15.97 -0.71
N HIS A 68 -9.36 15.72 0.38
CA HIS A 68 -8.10 14.95 0.35
C HIS A 68 -8.24 13.51 -0.17
N TYR A 69 -9.43 12.91 -0.05
CA TYR A 69 -9.72 11.56 -0.56
C TYR A 69 -10.46 11.57 -1.92
N GLY A 70 -10.58 12.74 -2.53
CA GLY A 70 -11.32 12.95 -3.76
C GLY A 70 -12.84 13.03 -3.58
N HIS A 71 -13.54 13.02 -4.72
CA HIS A 71 -14.97 13.31 -4.79
C HIS A 71 -15.84 12.06 -4.97
N GLY A 72 -15.26 10.87 -4.84
CA GLY A 72 -15.91 9.59 -5.14
C GLY A 72 -17.25 9.36 -4.43
N LYS A 73 -17.41 9.90 -3.20
CA LYS A 73 -18.65 9.75 -2.42
C LYS A 73 -19.84 10.52 -3.00
N VAL A 74 -19.62 11.46 -3.92
CA VAL A 74 -20.71 12.18 -4.60
C VAL A 74 -21.56 11.23 -5.44
N GLU A 75 -20.95 10.20 -6.07
CA GLU A 75 -21.71 9.14 -6.76
C GLU A 75 -22.60 8.34 -5.79
N SER A 76 -22.11 8.04 -4.58
CA SER A 76 -22.90 7.35 -3.55
C SER A 76 -24.09 8.21 -3.09
N LEU A 77 -23.90 9.52 -2.92
CA LEU A 77 -24.99 10.44 -2.57
C LEU A 77 -26.05 10.53 -3.68
N ALA A 78 -25.62 10.63 -4.93
CA ALA A 78 -26.53 10.64 -6.07
C ALA A 78 -27.33 9.33 -6.18
N ALA A 79 -26.66 8.18 -6.03
CA ALA A 79 -27.32 6.88 -6.02
C ALA A 79 -28.36 6.76 -4.88
N LEU A 80 -28.07 7.34 -3.70
CA LEU A 80 -29.02 7.35 -2.59
C LEU A 80 -30.23 8.24 -2.87
N ALA A 81 -30.01 9.43 -3.42
CA ALA A 81 -31.07 10.36 -3.82
C ALA A 81 -31.98 9.73 -4.90
N GLU A 82 -31.39 9.05 -5.88
CA GLU A 82 -32.12 8.33 -6.92
C GLU A 82 -32.91 7.15 -6.36
N THR A 83 -32.33 6.38 -5.42
CA THR A 83 -33.09 5.31 -4.77
C THR A 83 -34.28 5.86 -3.98
N ALA A 84 -34.12 7.03 -3.34
CA ALA A 84 -35.21 7.69 -2.63
C ALA A 84 -36.32 8.12 -3.59
N LEU A 85 -35.97 8.69 -4.74
CA LEU A 85 -36.94 9.01 -5.80
C LEU A 85 -37.68 7.76 -6.27
N LEU A 86 -36.96 6.66 -6.53
CA LEU A 86 -37.54 5.39 -6.92
C LEU A 86 -38.53 4.84 -5.88
N PHE A 87 -38.23 4.97 -4.58
CA PHE A 87 -39.18 4.61 -3.52
C PHE A 87 -40.43 5.49 -3.50
N VAL A 88 -40.27 6.81 -3.71
CA VAL A 88 -41.41 7.73 -3.80
C VAL A 88 -42.31 7.35 -4.98
N LEU A 89 -41.74 7.08 -6.15
CA LEU A 89 -42.49 6.66 -7.35
C LEU A 89 -43.18 5.31 -7.14
N ALA A 90 -42.46 4.30 -6.63
CA ALA A 90 -43.04 2.99 -6.34
C ALA A 90 -44.16 3.07 -5.29
N GLY A 91 -44.00 3.92 -4.28
CA GLY A 91 -45.04 4.19 -3.27
C GLY A 91 -46.27 4.87 -3.89
N GLY A 92 -46.08 5.84 -4.77
CA GLY A 92 -47.15 6.49 -5.52
C GLY A 92 -47.96 5.48 -6.36
N VAL A 93 -47.27 4.63 -7.12
CA VAL A 93 -47.89 3.56 -7.92
C VAL A 93 -48.67 2.59 -7.03
N ALA A 94 -48.11 2.20 -5.88
CA ALA A 94 -48.80 1.30 -4.94
C ALA A 94 -50.08 1.95 -4.37
N VAL A 95 -50.04 3.22 -4.00
CA VAL A 95 -51.22 3.96 -3.51
C VAL A 95 -52.30 4.03 -4.60
N GLU A 96 -51.93 4.38 -5.82
CA GLU A 96 -52.88 4.46 -6.94
C GLU A 96 -53.49 3.09 -7.26
N ALA A 97 -52.68 2.03 -7.28
CA ALA A 97 -53.15 0.67 -7.53
C ALA A 97 -54.14 0.20 -6.45
N VAL A 98 -53.87 0.48 -5.16
CA VAL A 98 -54.82 0.18 -4.07
C VAL A 98 -56.11 0.99 -4.22
N GLN A 99 -56.04 2.26 -4.62
CA GLN A 99 -57.23 3.07 -4.86
C GLN A 99 -58.07 2.49 -6.00
N ARG A 100 -57.45 2.10 -7.13
CA ARG A 100 -58.14 1.48 -8.27
C ARG A 100 -58.84 0.17 -7.92
N LEU A 101 -58.26 -0.65 -7.03
CA LEU A 101 -58.93 -1.86 -6.51
C LEU A 101 -60.18 -1.56 -5.68
N ARG A 102 -60.26 -0.37 -5.06
CA ARG A 102 -61.40 0.02 -4.22
C ARG A 102 -62.52 0.71 -4.99
N THR A 103 -62.21 1.38 -6.10
CA THR A 103 -63.16 2.26 -6.80
C THR A 103 -63.71 1.71 -8.12
N GLU A 104 -63.43 0.45 -8.48
CA GLU A 104 -63.84 -0.18 -9.76
C GLU A 104 -63.72 0.80 -10.95
N ALA A 105 -62.50 1.27 -11.19
CA ALA A 105 -62.23 2.25 -12.23
C ALA A 105 -62.64 1.73 -13.62
N PRO A 106 -63.21 2.58 -14.49
CA PRO A 106 -63.61 2.16 -15.83
C PRO A 106 -62.39 1.69 -16.65
N PRO A 107 -62.58 0.70 -17.55
CA PRO A 107 -61.49 0.13 -18.30
C PRO A 107 -60.83 1.20 -19.20
N PRO A 108 -59.49 1.17 -19.32
CA PRO A 108 -58.75 2.13 -20.14
C PRO A 108 -59.17 2.04 -21.62
N VAL A 109 -59.26 3.19 -22.27
CA VAL A 109 -59.63 3.29 -23.68
C VAL A 109 -58.46 2.85 -24.56
N PHE A 110 -58.66 1.84 -25.40
CA PHE A 110 -57.64 1.35 -26.33
C PHE A 110 -57.37 2.37 -27.44
N SER A 111 -56.14 2.88 -27.53
CA SER A 111 -55.69 3.75 -28.62
C SER A 111 -54.30 3.33 -29.09
N VAL A 112 -54.12 3.13 -30.40
CA VAL A 112 -52.86 2.62 -31.00
C VAL A 112 -51.67 3.55 -30.74
N ILE A 113 -51.91 4.86 -30.66
CA ILE A 113 -50.84 5.87 -30.54
C ILE A 113 -50.10 5.77 -29.18
N PRO A 114 -50.78 5.79 -28.01
CA PRO A 114 -50.14 5.54 -26.71
C PRO A 114 -49.33 4.22 -26.64
N PHE A 115 -49.82 3.14 -27.23
CA PHE A 115 -49.08 1.87 -27.25
C PHE A 115 -47.81 1.94 -28.11
N ALA A 116 -47.85 2.63 -29.25
CA ALA A 116 -46.68 2.84 -30.09
C ALA A 116 -45.62 3.68 -29.35
N VAL A 117 -46.02 4.75 -28.67
CA VAL A 117 -45.12 5.56 -27.84
C VAL A 117 -44.52 4.73 -26.71
N LEU A 118 -45.34 3.97 -25.98
CA LEU A 118 -44.90 3.09 -24.89
C LEU A 118 -43.88 2.04 -25.40
N GLY A 119 -44.12 1.47 -26.57
CA GLY A 119 -43.20 0.51 -27.19
C GLY A 119 -41.84 1.13 -27.55
N VAL A 120 -41.84 2.33 -28.13
CA VAL A 120 -40.61 3.08 -28.43
C VAL A 120 -39.83 3.43 -27.15
N GLU A 121 -40.54 3.88 -26.11
CA GLU A 121 -39.97 4.14 -24.80
C GLU A 121 -39.30 2.89 -24.19
N MET A 122 -39.98 1.75 -24.19
CA MET A 122 -39.41 0.50 -23.66
C MET A 122 -38.11 0.12 -24.35
N VAL A 123 -38.00 0.32 -25.67
CA VAL A 123 -36.76 0.05 -26.42
C VAL A 123 -35.65 1.01 -26.00
N ILE A 124 -35.94 2.31 -25.90
CA ILE A 124 -34.96 3.33 -25.49
C ILE A 124 -34.48 3.08 -24.06
N ASN A 125 -35.41 2.91 -23.11
CA ASN A 125 -35.07 2.64 -21.70
C ASN A 125 -34.35 1.30 -21.54
N GLY A 126 -34.71 0.27 -22.32
CA GLY A 126 -34.01 -1.02 -22.36
C GLY A 126 -32.55 -0.88 -22.80
N TRP A 127 -32.30 -0.14 -23.88
CA TRP A 127 -30.94 0.13 -24.35
C TRP A 127 -30.13 0.95 -23.32
N ARG A 128 -30.74 1.97 -22.71
CA ARG A 128 -30.11 2.79 -21.67
C ARG A 128 -29.75 1.98 -20.43
N ALA A 129 -30.70 1.22 -19.90
CA ALA A 129 -30.50 0.34 -18.75
C ALA A 129 -29.34 -0.64 -19.01
N TRP A 130 -29.26 -1.21 -20.21
CA TRP A 130 -28.15 -2.07 -20.61
C TRP A 130 -26.81 -1.32 -20.66
N ALA A 131 -26.76 -0.16 -21.33
CA ALA A 131 -25.52 0.61 -21.51
C ALA A 131 -24.95 1.13 -20.18
N LEU A 132 -25.84 1.66 -19.32
CA LEU A 132 -25.51 2.14 -17.98
C LEU A 132 -25.05 0.98 -17.08
N ARG A 133 -25.80 -0.13 -17.03
CA ARG A 133 -25.43 -1.30 -16.20
C ARG A 133 -24.11 -1.93 -16.63
N LYS A 134 -23.84 -1.99 -17.93
CA LYS A 134 -22.55 -2.46 -18.44
C LYS A 134 -21.41 -1.58 -17.93
N THR A 135 -21.55 -0.26 -18.07
CA THR A 135 -20.52 0.71 -17.67
C THR A 135 -20.36 0.76 -16.15
N ALA A 136 -21.45 0.67 -15.39
CA ALA A 136 -21.45 0.60 -13.93
C ALA A 136 -20.65 -0.61 -13.42
N ARG A 137 -20.84 -1.78 -14.04
CA ARG A 137 -20.08 -3.00 -13.68
C ARG A 137 -18.60 -2.91 -14.01
N GLU A 138 -18.26 -2.28 -15.14
CA GLU A 138 -16.86 -2.13 -15.57
C GLU A 138 -16.10 -1.09 -14.75
N THR A 139 -16.79 -0.08 -14.21
CA THR A 139 -16.16 1.07 -13.55
C THR A 139 -16.45 1.16 -12.05
N GLY A 140 -17.32 0.30 -11.52
CA GLY A 140 -17.77 0.34 -10.12
C GLY A 140 -18.65 1.54 -9.77
N SER A 141 -19.23 2.23 -10.77
CA SER A 141 -19.99 3.46 -10.54
C SER A 141 -21.36 3.18 -9.94
N GLN A 142 -21.58 3.70 -8.73
CA GLN A 142 -22.85 3.53 -8.02
C GLN A 142 -23.96 4.39 -8.61
N ALA A 143 -23.64 5.61 -9.05
CA ALA A 143 -24.62 6.50 -9.68
C ALA A 143 -25.14 5.89 -11.00
N LEU A 144 -24.26 5.33 -11.83
CA LEU A 144 -24.70 4.63 -13.06
C LEU A 144 -25.47 3.34 -12.78
N GLU A 145 -25.15 2.62 -11.67
CA GLU A 145 -25.92 1.44 -11.27
C GLU A 145 -27.36 1.82 -10.87
N ALA A 146 -27.50 2.94 -10.16
CA ALA A 146 -28.79 3.48 -9.74
C ALA A 146 -29.64 3.95 -10.93
N ASP A 147 -29.05 4.72 -11.84
CA ASP A 147 -29.70 5.19 -13.09
C ASP A 147 -30.11 4.01 -13.97
N ALA A 148 -29.28 2.97 -14.06
CA ALA A 148 -29.67 1.73 -14.73
C ALA A 148 -30.85 1.02 -14.05
N LEU A 149 -30.93 1.04 -12.72
CA LEU A 149 -32.02 0.42 -11.97
C LEU A 149 -33.32 1.21 -12.14
N HIS A 150 -33.25 2.54 -12.16
CA HIS A 150 -34.38 3.42 -12.44
C HIS A 150 -35.03 3.08 -13.78
N PHE A 151 -34.27 3.07 -14.89
CA PHE A 151 -34.84 2.67 -16.19
C PHE A 151 -35.27 1.21 -16.28
N THR A 152 -34.62 0.33 -15.51
CA THR A 152 -35.10 -1.07 -15.40
C THR A 152 -36.48 -1.12 -14.72
N SER A 153 -36.71 -0.29 -13.70
CA SER A 153 -38.00 -0.15 -13.02
C SER A 153 -39.07 0.35 -13.99
N ASP A 154 -38.76 1.34 -14.83
CA ASP A 154 -39.71 1.87 -15.82
C ASP A 154 -40.13 0.79 -16.82
N ILE A 155 -39.19 -0.04 -17.30
CA ILE A 155 -39.52 -1.16 -18.19
C ILE A 155 -40.46 -2.16 -17.49
N TYR A 156 -40.22 -2.48 -16.22
CA TYR A 156 -41.12 -3.35 -15.48
C TYR A 156 -42.51 -2.73 -15.31
N SER A 157 -42.58 -1.42 -15.05
CA SER A 157 -43.84 -0.69 -14.98
C SER A 157 -44.59 -0.73 -16.31
N SER A 158 -43.92 -0.50 -17.44
CA SER A 158 -44.53 -0.62 -18.78
C SER A 158 -45.03 -2.04 -19.06
N VAL A 159 -44.27 -3.07 -18.67
CA VAL A 159 -44.70 -4.47 -18.79
C VAL A 159 -45.93 -4.75 -17.93
N ALA A 160 -45.99 -4.25 -16.69
CA ALA A 160 -47.17 -4.39 -15.84
C ALA A 160 -48.41 -3.75 -16.45
N VAL A 161 -48.28 -2.54 -17.02
CA VAL A 161 -49.39 -1.88 -17.73
C VAL A 161 -49.88 -2.74 -18.90
N ILE A 162 -48.97 -3.30 -19.70
CA ILE A 162 -49.33 -4.19 -20.82
C ILE A 162 -50.06 -5.44 -20.33
N VAL A 163 -49.53 -6.11 -19.29
CA VAL A 163 -50.16 -7.30 -18.70
C VAL A 163 -51.52 -6.96 -18.11
N GLY A 164 -51.63 -5.83 -17.41
CA GLY A 164 -52.86 -5.30 -16.84
C GLY A 164 -53.95 -5.07 -17.89
N LEU A 165 -53.58 -4.45 -19.01
CA LEU A 165 -54.46 -4.20 -20.15
C LEU A 165 -54.93 -5.49 -20.81
N VAL A 166 -54.04 -6.46 -20.97
CA VAL A 166 -54.40 -7.79 -21.50
C VAL A 166 -55.38 -8.50 -20.57
N LEU A 167 -55.14 -8.50 -19.25
CA LEU A 167 -56.04 -9.11 -18.26
C LEU A 167 -57.40 -8.41 -18.23
N ALA A 168 -57.43 -7.08 -18.31
CA ALA A 168 -58.66 -6.30 -18.41
C ALA A 168 -59.46 -6.66 -19.67
N ALA A 169 -58.78 -6.88 -20.81
CA ALA A 169 -59.43 -7.32 -22.06
C ALA A 169 -60.08 -8.71 -21.94
N TYR A 170 -59.54 -9.60 -21.10
CA TYR A 170 -60.16 -10.90 -20.77
C TYR A 170 -61.23 -10.83 -19.66
N GLY A 171 -61.64 -9.62 -19.25
CA GLY A 171 -62.70 -9.41 -18.25
C GLY A 171 -62.21 -9.35 -16.80
N HIS A 172 -60.89 -9.38 -16.56
CA HIS A 172 -60.32 -9.23 -15.22
C HIS A 172 -59.96 -7.76 -14.93
N ALA A 173 -60.95 -6.95 -14.53
CA ALA A 173 -60.78 -5.51 -14.26
C ALA A 173 -59.75 -5.19 -13.15
N TRP A 174 -59.52 -6.11 -12.21
CA TRP A 174 -58.51 -5.96 -11.15
C TRP A 174 -57.07 -6.25 -11.60
N GLY A 175 -56.88 -6.79 -12.82
CA GLY A 175 -55.58 -7.26 -13.32
C GLY A 175 -54.52 -6.16 -13.41
N ASP A 176 -54.91 -4.96 -13.84
CA ASP A 176 -54.03 -3.77 -13.93
C ASP A 176 -53.45 -3.38 -12.56
N ALA A 177 -54.32 -3.25 -11.57
CA ALA A 177 -53.90 -2.86 -10.23
C ALA A 177 -53.06 -3.95 -9.54
N ALA A 178 -53.38 -5.24 -9.76
CA ALA A 178 -52.57 -6.34 -9.25
C ALA A 178 -51.16 -6.37 -9.89
N ALA A 179 -51.06 -6.16 -11.21
CA ALA A 179 -49.79 -6.07 -11.91
C ALA A 179 -48.94 -4.88 -11.43
N ALA A 180 -49.57 -3.72 -11.25
CA ALA A 180 -48.92 -2.52 -10.72
C ALA A 180 -48.38 -2.72 -9.29
N LEU A 181 -49.15 -3.36 -8.40
CA LEU A 181 -48.69 -3.70 -7.04
C LEU A 181 -47.52 -4.69 -7.05
N ALA A 182 -47.56 -5.70 -7.92
CA ALA A 182 -46.48 -6.67 -8.05
C ALA A 182 -45.17 -5.98 -8.48
N VAL A 183 -45.23 -5.09 -9.47
CA VAL A 183 -44.05 -4.33 -9.90
C VAL A 183 -43.57 -3.37 -8.82
N ALA A 184 -44.46 -2.62 -8.16
CA ALA A 184 -44.08 -1.75 -7.05
C ALA A 184 -43.32 -2.51 -5.95
N ALA A 185 -43.74 -3.74 -5.62
CA ALA A 185 -43.05 -4.59 -4.67
C ALA A 185 -41.67 -5.06 -5.16
N ILE A 186 -41.54 -5.45 -6.43
CA ILE A 186 -40.26 -5.82 -7.05
C ILE A 186 -39.29 -4.64 -7.02
N VAL A 187 -39.75 -3.46 -7.44
CA VAL A 187 -38.97 -2.22 -7.49
C VAL A 187 -38.52 -1.82 -6.08
N ALA A 188 -39.42 -1.85 -5.09
CA ALA A 188 -39.08 -1.58 -3.70
C ALA A 188 -38.04 -2.58 -3.16
N GLY A 189 -38.15 -3.87 -3.51
CA GLY A 189 -37.17 -4.89 -3.12
C GLY A 189 -35.78 -4.67 -3.73
N LEU A 190 -35.71 -4.26 -5.00
CA LEU A 190 -34.45 -3.91 -5.67
C LEU A 190 -33.85 -2.62 -5.11
N GLY A 191 -34.69 -1.59 -4.90
CA GLY A 191 -34.31 -0.34 -4.25
C GLY A 191 -33.72 -0.58 -2.86
N MET A 192 -34.36 -1.41 -2.03
CA MET A 192 -33.88 -1.73 -0.68
C MET A 192 -32.49 -2.38 -0.70
N ARG A 193 -32.24 -3.30 -1.65
CA ARG A 193 -30.92 -3.91 -1.81
C ARG A 193 -29.87 -2.89 -2.22
N MET A 194 -30.21 -1.96 -3.12
CA MET A 194 -29.30 -0.90 -3.57
C MET A 194 -29.01 0.10 -2.45
N SER A 195 -30.05 0.64 -1.79
CA SER A 195 -29.89 1.55 -0.65
C SER A 195 -28.99 0.98 0.42
N ARG A 196 -29.16 -0.30 0.77
CA ARG A 196 -28.28 -0.95 1.75
C ARG A 196 -26.81 -0.89 1.31
N ARG A 197 -26.49 -1.21 0.05
CA ARG A 197 -25.11 -1.12 -0.45
C ARG A 197 -24.58 0.31 -0.44
N THR A 198 -25.39 1.27 -0.86
CA THR A 198 -25.00 2.69 -0.92
C THR A 198 -24.76 3.28 0.47
N ILE A 199 -25.64 2.99 1.44
CA ILE A 199 -25.48 3.42 2.84
C ILE A 199 -24.21 2.79 3.44
N LEU A 200 -23.99 1.49 3.22
CA LEU A 200 -22.78 0.80 3.68
C LEU A 200 -21.51 1.44 3.10
N ALA A 201 -21.52 1.84 1.82
CA ALA A 201 -20.42 2.57 1.20
C ALA A 201 -20.20 3.96 1.83
N LEU A 202 -21.28 4.70 2.13
CA LEU A 202 -21.20 6.02 2.75
C LEU A 202 -20.59 6.00 4.17
N ILE A 203 -20.92 4.97 4.95
CA ILE A 203 -20.39 4.76 6.32
C ILE A 203 -19.03 4.03 6.36
N ASP A 204 -18.32 3.98 5.23
CA ASP A 204 -16.99 3.38 5.09
C ASP A 204 -16.93 1.88 5.41
N THR A 205 -17.99 1.12 5.09
CA THR A 205 -17.97 -0.34 5.23
C THR A 205 -17.07 -0.98 4.17
N ALA A 206 -16.10 -1.77 4.61
CA ALA A 206 -15.26 -2.56 3.71
C ALA A 206 -16.09 -3.60 2.93
N PRO A 207 -15.83 -3.80 1.62
CA PRO A 207 -16.47 -4.88 0.88
C PRO A 207 -16.13 -6.26 1.49
N PRO A 208 -17.06 -7.23 1.41
CA PRO A 208 -16.85 -8.56 1.96
C PRO A 208 -15.57 -9.21 1.41
N GLY A 209 -14.74 -9.77 2.30
CA GLY A 209 -13.53 -10.52 1.95
C GLY A 209 -12.31 -9.69 1.52
N ILE A 210 -12.46 -8.39 1.23
CA ILE A 210 -11.32 -7.54 0.85
C ILE A 210 -10.33 -7.39 2.00
N ARG A 211 -10.82 -7.15 3.22
CA ARG A 211 -9.96 -7.06 4.41
C ARG A 211 -9.08 -8.29 4.58
N ASP A 212 -9.66 -9.49 4.49
CA ASP A 212 -8.90 -10.74 4.68
C ASP A 212 -7.95 -11.02 3.51
N ARG A 213 -8.32 -10.61 2.29
CA ARG A 213 -7.42 -10.66 1.13
C ARG A 213 -6.20 -9.76 1.34
N VAL A 214 -6.41 -8.52 1.80
CA VAL A 214 -5.32 -7.60 2.14
C VAL A 214 -4.46 -8.11 3.28
N ALA A 215 -5.07 -8.65 4.33
CA ALA A 215 -4.33 -9.24 5.45
C ALA A 215 -3.39 -10.36 4.97
N ARG A 216 -3.87 -11.28 4.13
CA ARG A 216 -3.03 -12.35 3.56
C ARG A 216 -1.88 -11.81 2.72
N MET A 217 -2.10 -10.74 1.95
CA MET A 217 -1.03 -10.13 1.15
C MET A 217 0.04 -9.49 2.02
N ILE A 218 -0.37 -8.72 3.03
CA ILE A 218 0.56 -8.04 3.95
C ILE A 218 1.37 -9.07 4.75
N THR A 219 0.72 -10.09 5.31
CA THR A 219 1.40 -11.15 6.10
C THR A 219 2.34 -12.02 5.25
N ALA A 220 2.14 -12.09 3.92
CA ALA A 220 3.03 -12.83 3.05
C ALA A 220 4.35 -12.10 2.74
N VAL A 221 4.48 -10.82 3.09
CA VAL A 221 5.71 -10.05 2.83
C VAL A 221 6.75 -10.31 3.93
N PRO A 222 7.97 -10.76 3.59
CA PRO A 222 9.03 -10.95 4.57
C PRO A 222 9.35 -9.68 5.34
N GLY A 223 9.52 -9.78 6.66
CA GLY A 223 9.76 -8.64 7.54
C GLY A 223 8.52 -8.11 8.25
N VAL A 224 7.31 -8.53 7.84
CA VAL A 224 6.08 -8.30 8.61
C VAL A 224 5.94 -9.40 9.66
N VAL A 225 5.97 -9.04 10.94
CA VAL A 225 5.81 -9.99 12.05
C VAL A 225 4.34 -10.31 12.27
N ARG A 226 3.50 -9.27 12.35
CA ARG A 226 2.05 -9.38 12.47
C ARG A 226 1.37 -8.09 12.06
N ILE A 227 0.07 -8.15 11.82
CA ILE A 227 -0.79 -6.99 11.59
C ILE A 227 -1.45 -6.63 12.91
N GLU A 228 -1.23 -5.41 13.40
CA GLU A 228 -1.85 -4.91 14.64
C GLU A 228 -3.22 -4.29 14.36
N ARG A 229 -3.34 -3.61 13.22
CA ARG A 229 -4.60 -2.98 12.79
C ARG A 229 -4.68 -2.96 11.28
N LEU A 230 -5.85 -3.30 10.76
CA LEU A 230 -6.14 -3.21 9.33
C LEU A 230 -7.54 -2.66 9.12
N ARG A 231 -7.61 -1.50 8.46
CA ARG A 231 -8.84 -0.84 8.04
C ARG A 231 -8.84 -0.70 6.53
N VAL A 232 -10.00 -0.94 5.93
CA VAL A 232 -10.20 -0.77 4.49
C VAL A 232 -11.50 -0.02 4.29
N ARG A 233 -11.50 0.95 3.39
CA ARG A 233 -12.71 1.65 2.93
C ARG A 233 -12.62 1.90 1.43
N MET A 234 -13.74 2.34 0.86
CA MET A 234 -13.80 2.74 -0.54
C MET A 234 -14.26 4.19 -0.67
N VAL A 235 -13.67 4.92 -1.62
CA VAL A 235 -14.19 6.22 -2.07
C VAL A 235 -14.33 6.13 -3.59
N GLY A 236 -15.58 6.06 -4.06
CA GLY A 236 -15.85 5.64 -5.43
C GLY A 236 -15.28 4.24 -5.70
N PRO A 237 -14.54 4.01 -6.80
CA PRO A 237 -13.93 2.72 -7.12
C PRO A 237 -12.58 2.47 -6.40
N ARG A 238 -11.99 3.49 -5.77
CA ARG A 238 -10.64 3.42 -5.19
C ARG A 238 -10.66 2.84 -3.78
N HIS A 239 -9.72 1.95 -3.48
CA HIS A 239 -9.57 1.35 -2.16
C HIS A 239 -8.58 2.15 -1.31
N PHE A 240 -8.95 2.49 -0.09
CA PHE A 240 -8.04 3.08 0.89
C PHE A 240 -7.80 2.07 2.00
N VAL A 241 -6.53 1.77 2.25
CA VAL A 241 -6.07 0.77 3.21
C VAL A 241 -5.18 1.48 4.24
N ASP A 242 -5.49 1.30 5.51
CA ASP A 242 -4.67 1.77 6.64
C ASP A 242 -4.24 0.54 7.44
N ALA A 243 -2.94 0.30 7.46
CA ALA A 243 -2.32 -0.87 8.07
C ALA A 243 -1.28 -0.45 9.12
N ALA A 244 -1.50 -0.88 10.36
CA ALA A 244 -0.47 -0.88 11.38
C ALA A 244 0.16 -2.27 11.47
N ILE A 245 1.47 -2.36 11.26
CA ILE A 245 2.20 -3.62 11.23
C ILE A 245 3.33 -3.63 12.26
N ALA A 246 3.58 -4.79 12.85
CA ALA A 246 4.75 -5.02 13.67
C ALA A 246 5.92 -5.46 12.80
N VAL A 247 7.09 -4.85 13.00
CA VAL A 247 8.35 -5.16 12.30
C VAL A 247 9.45 -5.46 13.34
N PRO A 248 10.48 -6.25 13.02
CA PRO A 248 11.57 -6.51 13.94
C PRO A 248 12.26 -5.20 14.35
N ARG A 249 12.49 -4.99 15.65
CA ARG A 249 13.18 -3.78 16.17
C ARG A 249 14.64 -3.68 15.73
N THR A 250 15.22 -4.78 15.26
CA THR A 250 16.57 -4.86 14.69
C THR A 250 16.63 -4.43 13.21
N MET A 251 15.48 -4.23 12.56
CA MET A 251 15.42 -3.88 11.13
C MET A 251 15.93 -2.44 10.90
N PRO A 252 16.90 -2.23 9.99
CA PRO A 252 17.35 -0.89 9.63
C PRO A 252 16.22 -0.04 9.03
N LEU A 253 16.20 1.26 9.31
CA LEU A 253 15.15 2.18 8.84
C LEU A 253 14.98 2.17 7.31
N ASP A 254 16.06 2.12 6.53
CA ASP A 254 15.97 2.02 5.07
C ASP A 254 15.28 0.72 4.60
N ARG A 255 15.45 -0.37 5.36
CA ARG A 255 14.78 -1.65 5.07
C ARG A 255 13.30 -1.59 5.43
N VAL A 256 12.94 -0.84 6.48
CA VAL A 256 11.54 -0.54 6.80
C VAL A 256 10.91 0.27 5.68
N ALA A 257 11.57 1.32 5.18
CA ALA A 257 11.06 2.12 4.07
C ALA A 257 10.90 1.28 2.78
N ALA A 258 11.86 0.40 2.49
CA ALA A 258 11.76 -0.54 1.37
C ALA A 258 10.59 -1.53 1.53
N LEU A 259 10.34 -2.00 2.77
CA LEU A 259 9.20 -2.86 3.10
C LEU A 259 7.86 -2.15 2.84
N GLU A 260 7.72 -0.90 3.26
CA GLU A 260 6.53 -0.08 2.99
C GLU A 260 6.27 0.06 1.48
N GLY A 261 7.30 0.36 0.69
CA GLY A 261 7.20 0.42 -0.76
C GLY A 261 6.79 -0.92 -1.40
N GLN A 262 7.34 -2.03 -0.90
CA GLN A 262 6.97 -3.38 -1.36
C GLN A 262 5.50 -3.71 -1.02
N LEU A 263 5.02 -3.32 0.16
CA LEU A 263 3.64 -3.50 0.59
C LEU A 263 2.68 -2.70 -0.29
N GLN A 264 2.95 -1.42 -0.53
CA GLN A 264 2.17 -0.56 -1.44
C GLN A 264 2.05 -1.20 -2.82
N ALA A 265 3.17 -1.56 -3.44
CA ALA A 265 3.18 -2.17 -4.78
C ALA A 265 2.44 -3.52 -4.83
N THR A 266 2.43 -4.29 -3.74
CA THR A 266 1.74 -5.59 -3.68
C THR A 266 0.23 -5.42 -3.58
N VAL A 267 -0.24 -4.48 -2.75
CA VAL A 267 -1.67 -4.18 -2.60
C VAL A 267 -2.24 -3.58 -3.88
N GLU A 268 -1.53 -2.63 -4.49
CA GLU A 268 -1.93 -1.97 -5.74
C GLU A 268 -2.08 -2.97 -6.90
N ARG A 269 -1.11 -3.88 -7.09
CA ARG A 269 -1.20 -4.92 -8.13
C ARG A 269 -2.42 -5.84 -7.99
N SER A 270 -2.90 -6.08 -6.77
CA SER A 270 -4.00 -7.01 -6.52
C SER A 270 -5.38 -6.35 -6.52
N LEU A 271 -5.49 -5.12 -6.02
CA LEU A 271 -6.75 -4.39 -5.90
C LEU A 271 -6.98 -3.37 -7.03
N GLY A 272 -5.98 -3.14 -7.88
CA GLY A 272 -6.00 -2.07 -8.87
C GLY A 272 -5.69 -0.74 -8.19
N ASP A 273 -6.56 0.25 -8.38
CA ASP A 273 -6.39 1.57 -7.77
C ASP A 273 -6.59 1.51 -6.24
N ALA A 274 -5.48 1.43 -5.51
CA ALA A 274 -5.44 1.33 -4.06
C ALA A 274 -4.38 2.26 -3.46
N ASP A 275 -4.74 2.88 -2.35
CA ASP A 275 -3.89 3.76 -1.57
C ASP A 275 -3.64 3.11 -0.20
N LEU A 276 -2.41 2.65 0.06
CA LEU A 276 -2.03 2.02 1.32
C LEU A 276 -1.20 3.00 2.14
N THR A 277 -1.70 3.32 3.34
CA THR A 277 -0.91 3.95 4.40
C THR A 277 -0.44 2.88 5.37
N VAL A 278 0.87 2.82 5.59
CA VAL A 278 1.49 1.89 6.54
C VAL A 278 2.04 2.67 7.73
N SER A 279 1.84 2.14 8.93
CA SER A 279 2.56 2.56 10.14
C SER A 279 3.23 1.35 10.76
N THR A 280 4.52 1.47 11.11
CA THR A 280 5.29 0.36 11.66
C THR A 280 5.56 0.51 13.14
N THR A 281 5.34 -0.56 13.91
CA THR A 281 5.70 -0.67 15.32
C THR A 281 6.89 -1.64 15.45
N PRO A 282 8.05 -1.20 15.95
CA PRO A 282 9.17 -2.11 16.21
C PRO A 282 8.83 -3.05 17.38
N VAL A 283 9.07 -4.35 17.21
CA VAL A 283 8.84 -5.37 18.25
C VAL A 283 10.07 -6.24 18.44
N ALA A 284 10.27 -6.72 19.67
CA ALA A 284 11.28 -7.73 19.96
C ALA A 284 10.83 -9.09 19.40
N LEU A 285 11.74 -9.83 18.78
CA LEU A 285 11.52 -11.21 18.38
C LEU A 285 12.03 -12.19 19.45
N ASP A 286 11.45 -13.39 19.49
CA ASP A 286 11.83 -14.44 20.45
C ASP A 286 13.23 -15.02 20.17
N ASP A 287 13.76 -14.82 18.96
CA ASP A 287 15.04 -15.36 18.47
C ASP A 287 16.15 -14.31 18.39
N GLU A 288 15.97 -13.12 18.99
CA GLU A 288 17.03 -12.12 19.08
C GLU A 288 18.21 -12.61 19.92
N SER A 289 19.40 -12.55 19.34
CA SER A 289 20.63 -12.78 20.10
C SER A 289 20.81 -11.72 21.18
N VAL A 290 21.50 -12.07 22.28
CA VAL A 290 21.88 -11.12 23.33
C VAL A 290 22.63 -9.92 22.74
N GLN A 291 23.46 -10.17 21.73
CA GLN A 291 24.19 -9.14 21.00
C GLN A 291 23.25 -8.14 20.31
N GLU A 292 22.27 -8.62 19.55
CA GLU A 292 21.28 -7.76 18.87
C GLU A 292 20.46 -6.93 19.86
N ARG A 293 20.05 -7.53 20.98
CA ARG A 293 19.29 -6.83 22.03
C ARG A 293 20.10 -5.66 22.58
N ILE A 294 21.37 -5.88 22.94
CA ILE A 294 22.26 -4.83 23.45
C ILE A 294 22.49 -3.74 22.40
N MET A 295 22.72 -4.12 21.13
CA MET A 295 22.88 -3.14 20.04
C MET A 295 21.65 -2.26 19.85
N VAL A 296 20.43 -2.82 19.98
CA VAL A 296 19.19 -2.05 19.93
C VAL A 296 19.08 -1.09 21.11
N ILE A 297 19.42 -1.52 22.33
CA ILE A 297 19.43 -0.66 23.53
C ILE A 297 20.37 0.53 23.34
N ALA A 298 21.61 0.26 22.89
CA ALA A 298 22.62 1.28 22.66
C ALA A 298 22.17 2.28 21.57
N ARG A 299 21.67 1.79 20.43
CA ARG A 299 21.16 2.63 19.33
C ARG A 299 19.98 3.50 19.76
N ASN A 300 19.03 2.96 20.53
CA ASN A 300 17.89 3.72 21.04
C ASN A 300 18.30 4.85 22.01
N ARG A 301 19.49 4.74 22.60
CA ARG A 301 20.11 5.78 23.43
C ARG A 301 21.04 6.71 22.64
N GLY A 302 21.21 6.51 21.33
CA GLY A 302 22.13 7.29 20.50
C GLY A 302 23.61 7.01 20.81
N LEU A 303 23.92 5.84 21.37
CA LEU A 303 25.28 5.47 21.77
C LEU A 303 25.94 4.60 20.70
N ALA A 304 27.20 4.91 20.41
CA ALA A 304 28.05 4.09 19.57
C ALA A 304 28.78 3.06 20.46
N VAL A 305 28.57 1.78 20.18
CA VAL A 305 29.22 0.68 20.88
C VAL A 305 29.87 -0.26 19.90
N HIS A 306 31.03 -0.80 20.28
CA HIS A 306 31.80 -1.75 19.48
C HIS A 306 32.51 -2.78 20.38
N HIS A 307 33.15 -3.78 19.78
CA HIS A 307 33.76 -4.94 20.47
C HIS A 307 32.88 -5.66 21.52
N LEU A 308 31.57 -5.71 21.26
CA LEU A 308 30.62 -6.39 22.14
C LEU A 308 30.92 -7.89 22.22
N THR A 309 31.28 -8.35 23.41
CA THR A 309 31.55 -9.74 23.74
C THR A 309 30.52 -10.24 24.74
N VAL A 310 29.92 -11.40 24.48
CA VAL A 310 28.95 -12.04 25.37
C VAL A 310 29.43 -13.43 25.72
N GLN A 311 29.55 -13.73 27.02
CA GLN A 311 29.99 -15.02 27.54
C GLN A 311 28.95 -15.57 28.52
N ALA A 312 28.64 -16.87 28.40
CA ALA A 312 27.83 -17.58 29.37
C ALA A 312 28.75 -18.23 30.41
N ILE A 313 28.68 -17.78 31.66
CA ILE A 313 29.49 -18.28 32.78
C ILE A 313 28.54 -18.86 33.82
N GLY A 314 28.31 -20.18 33.74
CA GLY A 314 27.35 -20.86 34.60
C GLY A 314 25.92 -20.36 34.34
N ASP A 315 25.31 -19.73 35.33
CA ASP A 315 23.97 -19.12 35.27
C ASP A 315 23.98 -17.62 34.97
N ARG A 316 25.17 -17.03 34.74
CA ARG A 316 25.37 -15.60 34.48
C ARG A 316 25.77 -15.33 33.04
N LEU A 317 25.40 -14.15 32.57
CA LEU A 317 25.86 -13.60 31.31
C LEU A 317 26.88 -12.50 31.61
N ALA A 318 28.11 -12.67 31.16
CA ALA A 318 29.13 -11.63 31.22
C ALA A 318 29.18 -10.90 29.87
N VAL A 319 28.96 -9.59 29.89
CA VAL A 319 28.90 -8.71 28.73
C VAL A 319 29.99 -7.67 28.87
N ALA A 320 30.90 -7.62 27.88
CA ALA A 320 31.92 -6.57 27.78
C ALA A 320 31.73 -5.80 26.48
N LEU A 321 31.80 -4.47 26.53
CA LEU A 321 31.71 -3.62 25.34
C LEU A 321 32.53 -2.33 25.46
N ASP A 322 32.96 -1.82 24.31
CA ASP A 322 33.53 -0.48 24.21
C ASP A 322 32.41 0.52 23.89
N LEU A 323 32.32 1.59 24.67
CA LEU A 323 31.37 2.69 24.51
C LEU A 323 32.12 3.95 24.05
N GLU A 324 31.79 4.44 22.87
CA GLU A 324 32.37 5.67 22.34
C GLU A 324 31.59 6.90 22.85
N VAL A 325 32.30 7.86 23.44
CA VAL A 325 31.76 9.14 23.92
C VAL A 325 32.60 10.31 23.43
N ASP A 326 32.05 11.52 23.43
CA ASP A 326 32.82 12.72 23.05
C ASP A 326 34.13 12.83 23.87
N ALA A 327 35.25 13.06 23.17
CA ALA A 327 36.58 13.12 23.76
C ALA A 327 36.75 14.30 24.74
N ASP A 328 36.00 15.38 24.56
CA ASP A 328 36.03 16.56 25.43
C ASP A 328 35.05 16.43 26.62
N LEU A 329 34.31 15.32 26.71
CA LEU A 329 33.33 15.09 27.77
C LEU A 329 34.03 14.86 29.12
N PRO A 330 33.61 15.54 30.22
CA PRO A 330 34.14 15.25 31.54
C PRO A 330 33.91 13.79 31.94
N MET A 331 34.94 13.14 32.49
CA MET A 331 34.90 11.70 32.82
C MET A 331 33.70 11.31 33.69
N GLY A 332 33.26 12.16 34.63
CA GLY A 332 32.06 11.89 35.43
C GLY A 332 30.79 11.78 34.59
N ARG A 333 30.64 12.61 33.55
CA ARG A 333 29.50 12.56 32.62
C ARG A 333 29.60 11.37 31.68
N ALA A 334 30.82 11.02 31.24
CA ALA A 334 31.04 9.80 30.47
C ALA A 334 30.65 8.54 31.28
N HIS A 335 31.01 8.50 32.56
CA HIS A 335 30.64 7.42 33.48
C HIS A 335 29.13 7.34 33.69
N GLU A 336 28.42 8.45 33.87
CA GLU A 336 26.95 8.45 33.97
C GLU A 336 26.27 7.88 32.72
N ILE A 337 26.80 8.15 31.52
CA ILE A 337 26.30 7.58 30.26
C ILE A 337 26.52 6.06 30.25
N ALA A 338 27.71 5.61 30.62
CA ALA A 338 28.06 4.20 30.73
C ALA A 338 27.15 3.45 31.71
N THR A 339 26.99 3.97 32.94
CA THR A 339 26.09 3.40 33.95
C THR A 339 24.65 3.34 33.45
N GLY A 340 24.18 4.39 32.76
CA GLY A 340 22.83 4.41 32.19
C GLY A 340 22.62 3.40 31.04
N LEU A 341 23.69 2.96 30.37
CA LEU A 341 23.66 1.86 29.40
C LEU A 341 23.67 0.50 30.10
N GLU A 342 24.55 0.32 31.10
CA GLU A 342 24.65 -0.90 31.91
C GLU A 342 23.31 -1.24 32.59
N GLU A 343 22.68 -0.25 33.24
CA GLU A 343 21.36 -0.40 33.86
C GLU A 343 20.27 -0.81 32.86
N ALA A 344 20.35 -0.29 31.64
CA ALA A 344 19.38 -0.61 30.58
C ALA A 344 19.55 -2.04 30.05
N VAL A 345 20.80 -2.48 29.91
CA VAL A 345 21.13 -3.86 29.54
C VAL A 345 20.67 -4.81 30.65
N ALA A 346 20.92 -4.47 31.92
CA ALA A 346 20.46 -5.25 33.07
C ALA A 346 18.93 -5.33 33.16
N ALA A 347 18.22 -4.23 32.90
CA ALA A 347 16.76 -4.22 32.88
C ALA A 347 16.16 -5.13 31.78
N GLU A 348 16.82 -5.25 30.64
CA GLU A 348 16.37 -6.06 29.50
C GLU A 348 16.76 -7.55 29.64
N LEU A 349 17.99 -7.85 30.08
CA LEU A 349 18.52 -9.22 30.14
C LEU A 349 18.27 -9.93 31.47
N GLY A 350 17.95 -9.18 32.52
CA GLY A 350 17.68 -9.68 33.86
C GLY A 350 18.84 -9.45 34.85
N PRO A 351 18.62 -9.72 36.14
CA PRO A 351 19.52 -9.30 37.22
C PRO A 351 20.82 -10.09 37.33
N THR A 352 20.99 -11.18 36.59
CA THR A 352 22.18 -12.05 36.62
C THR A 352 23.22 -11.67 35.56
N VAL A 353 22.97 -10.63 34.76
CA VAL A 353 23.95 -10.11 33.80
C VAL A 353 24.99 -9.25 34.51
N GLU A 354 26.25 -9.47 34.19
CA GLU A 354 27.38 -8.64 34.53
C GLU A 354 27.74 -7.84 33.27
N VAL A 355 27.73 -6.51 33.36
CA VAL A 355 28.03 -5.62 32.22
C VAL A 355 29.23 -4.77 32.58
N GLU A 356 30.28 -4.88 31.78
CA GLU A 356 31.47 -4.05 31.88
C GLU A 356 31.58 -3.17 30.63
N THR A 357 31.66 -1.85 30.84
CA THR A 357 31.86 -0.89 29.76
C THR A 357 33.26 -0.30 29.81
N HIS A 358 33.90 -0.24 28.65
CA HIS A 358 35.15 0.49 28.47
C HIS A 358 34.87 1.78 27.69
N ILE A 359 35.12 2.92 28.33
CA ILE A 359 34.83 4.24 27.75
C ILE A 359 35.99 4.64 26.84
N GLU A 360 35.67 4.84 25.56
CA GLU A 360 36.63 5.28 24.55
C GLU A 360 36.23 6.65 23.98
N PRO A 361 37.19 7.50 23.62
CA PRO A 361 36.90 8.74 22.90
C PRO A 361 36.42 8.43 21.49
N LEU A 362 35.29 9.02 21.10
CA LEU A 362 34.74 8.98 19.76
C LEU A 362 35.82 9.47 18.76
N GLN A 363 36.11 8.66 17.75
CA GLN A 363 37.16 9.01 16.79
C GLN A 363 36.82 10.30 16.06
N ALA A 364 37.81 11.21 15.98
CA ALA A 364 37.66 12.46 15.26
C ALA A 364 37.24 12.18 13.80
N PRO A 365 36.21 12.87 13.25
CA PRO A 365 35.67 12.58 11.92
C PRO A 365 36.69 12.70 10.78
N GLN A 366 37.77 13.46 10.98
CA GLN A 366 38.82 13.68 9.99
C GLN A 366 40.19 13.74 10.66
N LEU A 367 41.07 12.81 10.28
CA LEU A 367 42.49 12.87 10.61
C LEU A 367 43.25 13.54 9.46
N PRO A 368 43.87 14.71 9.66
CA PRO A 368 44.72 15.31 8.63
C PRO A 368 45.94 14.42 8.37
N GLY A 369 46.30 14.23 7.10
CA GLY A 369 47.48 13.46 6.72
C GLY A 369 47.93 13.75 5.29
N ARG A 370 49.16 13.33 4.97
CA ARG A 370 49.76 13.44 3.63
C ARG A 370 50.35 12.10 3.19
N GLU A 371 50.54 11.91 1.89
CA GLU A 371 51.28 10.74 1.40
C GLU A 371 52.75 10.83 1.80
N ALA A 372 53.32 9.70 2.20
CA ALA A 372 54.75 9.61 2.51
C ALA A 372 55.61 9.63 1.24
N GLU A 373 56.87 10.00 1.38
CA GLU A 373 57.83 10.02 0.26
C GLU A 373 57.93 8.63 -0.43
N PRO A 374 58.05 8.57 -1.77
CA PRO A 374 58.12 7.29 -2.50
C PRO A 374 59.21 6.33 -2.03
N ALA A 375 60.34 6.88 -1.54
CA ALA A 375 61.42 6.10 -0.95
C ALA A 375 60.98 5.35 0.32
N ARG A 376 60.16 6.00 1.16
CA ARG A 376 59.59 5.41 2.38
C ARG A 376 58.58 4.32 2.06
N VAL A 377 57.74 4.54 1.03
CA VAL A 377 56.80 3.53 0.53
C VAL A 377 57.54 2.28 0.03
N ALA A 378 58.57 2.46 -0.80
CA ALA A 378 59.36 1.35 -1.34
C ALA A 378 60.14 0.59 -0.25
N GLU A 379 60.61 1.29 0.80
CA GLU A 379 61.21 0.66 1.97
C GLU A 379 60.22 -0.27 2.69
N LEU A 380 59.03 0.25 3.03
CA LEU A 380 58.02 -0.51 3.76
C LEU A 380 57.42 -1.64 2.93
N HIS A 381 57.31 -1.47 1.61
CA HIS A 381 56.91 -2.54 0.71
C HIS A 381 57.90 -3.72 0.74
N ARG A 382 59.22 -3.45 0.67
CA ARG A 382 60.23 -4.50 0.79
C ARG A 382 60.21 -5.19 2.15
N ALA A 383 59.98 -4.42 3.23
CA ALA A 383 59.87 -5.00 4.56
C ALA A 383 58.66 -5.93 4.69
N LEU A 384 57.50 -5.52 4.18
CA LEU A 384 56.28 -6.35 4.13
C LEU A 384 56.49 -7.60 3.28
N ALA A 385 57.08 -7.46 2.09
CA ALA A 385 57.38 -8.60 1.22
C ALA A 385 58.32 -9.60 1.91
N THR A 386 59.32 -9.11 2.67
CA THR A 386 60.25 -9.96 3.42
C THR A 386 59.55 -10.73 4.54
N LEU A 387 58.70 -10.04 5.32
CA LEU A 387 57.95 -10.66 6.43
C LEU A 387 56.91 -11.68 5.93
N ALA A 388 56.38 -11.48 4.71
CA ALA A 388 55.40 -12.39 4.13
C ALA A 388 56.01 -13.69 3.56
N ILE A 389 57.34 -13.77 3.34
CA ILE A 389 58.00 -14.97 2.77
C ILE A 389 57.76 -16.21 3.64
N ASP A 390 57.83 -16.03 4.96
CA ASP A 390 57.74 -17.14 5.91
C ASP A 390 56.27 -17.49 6.25
N ASN A 391 55.29 -16.74 5.74
CA ASN A 391 53.88 -16.98 6.01
C ASN A 391 53.21 -17.73 4.82
N PRO A 392 52.90 -19.03 4.97
CA PRO A 392 52.37 -19.85 3.87
C PRO A 392 50.92 -19.50 3.48
N ALA A 393 50.24 -18.65 4.25
CA ALA A 393 48.88 -18.20 3.97
C ALA A 393 48.82 -16.97 3.07
N LEU A 394 49.87 -16.13 3.08
CA LEU A 394 49.92 -14.89 2.33
C LEU A 394 50.71 -15.05 1.03
N ARG A 395 50.23 -14.41 -0.04
CA ARG A 395 50.92 -14.35 -1.33
C ARG A 395 50.88 -12.93 -1.86
N ASN A 396 51.91 -12.54 -2.62
CA ASN A 396 51.95 -11.29 -3.38
C ASN A 396 51.46 -10.05 -2.60
N VAL A 397 52.30 -9.52 -1.70
CA VAL A 397 52.02 -8.23 -1.06
C VAL A 397 52.21 -7.09 -2.07
N HIS A 398 51.16 -6.31 -2.30
CA HIS A 398 51.10 -5.26 -3.32
C HIS A 398 50.23 -4.07 -2.88
N ASP A 399 50.13 -3.04 -3.73
CA ASP A 399 49.35 -1.81 -3.46
C ASP A 399 49.65 -1.16 -2.10
N VAL A 400 50.95 -1.08 -1.77
CA VAL A 400 51.41 -0.52 -0.50
C VAL A 400 51.31 1.01 -0.55
N ARG A 401 50.53 1.57 0.38
CA ARG A 401 50.34 3.00 0.58
C ARG A 401 50.75 3.38 2.00
N VAL A 402 51.46 4.50 2.13
CA VAL A 402 51.92 5.01 3.42
C VAL A 402 51.46 6.45 3.56
N ARG A 403 50.77 6.75 4.66
CA ARG A 403 50.26 8.09 4.98
C ARG A 403 50.86 8.56 6.30
N GLU A 404 51.37 9.78 6.32
CA GLU A 404 51.87 10.43 7.51
C GLU A 404 50.75 11.21 8.18
N THR A 405 50.53 10.97 9.48
CA THR A 405 49.57 11.70 10.32
C THR A 405 50.28 12.27 11.54
N PRO A 406 49.70 13.26 12.25
CA PRO A 406 50.27 13.76 13.51
C PRO A 406 50.49 12.67 14.56
N GLY A 407 49.72 11.57 14.51
CA GLY A 407 49.84 10.43 15.41
C GLY A 407 50.83 9.35 14.97
N GLY A 408 51.44 9.46 13.80
CA GLY A 408 52.35 8.45 13.24
C GLY A 408 51.97 7.99 11.83
N GLU A 409 52.76 7.08 11.26
CA GLU A 409 52.54 6.54 9.92
C GLU A 409 51.39 5.52 9.92
N ILE A 410 50.54 5.57 8.89
CA ILE A 410 49.51 4.57 8.59
C ILE A 410 49.91 3.85 7.31
N VAL A 411 50.11 2.55 7.39
CA VAL A 411 50.47 1.70 6.25
C VAL A 411 49.27 0.86 5.84
N VAL A 412 48.92 0.89 4.57
CA VAL A 412 47.86 0.06 3.98
C VAL A 412 48.49 -0.80 2.88
N PHE A 413 48.17 -2.09 2.84
CA PHE A 413 48.65 -2.98 1.79
C PHE A 413 47.58 -4.00 1.41
N HIS A 414 47.71 -4.55 0.21
CA HIS A 414 46.89 -5.66 -0.26
C HIS A 414 47.74 -6.92 -0.33
N CYS A 415 47.12 -8.08 -0.12
CA CYS A 415 47.76 -9.38 -0.27
C CYS A 415 46.78 -10.37 -0.89
N HIS A 416 47.29 -11.38 -1.59
CA HIS A 416 46.48 -12.48 -2.07
C HIS A 416 46.45 -13.62 -1.06
N ILE A 417 45.31 -14.30 -1.01
CA ILE A 417 45.08 -15.48 -0.18
C ILE A 417 44.38 -16.57 -1.00
N ASP A 418 44.54 -17.83 -0.57
CA ASP A 418 43.77 -18.94 -1.12
C ASP A 418 42.30 -18.82 -0.71
N PRO A 419 41.33 -18.79 -1.67
CA PRO A 419 39.90 -18.69 -1.36
C PRO A 419 39.34 -19.84 -0.51
N ALA A 420 40.06 -20.97 -0.41
CA ALA A 420 39.65 -22.10 0.42
C ALA A 420 40.00 -21.95 1.91
N ARG A 421 40.81 -20.95 2.28
CA ARG A 421 41.20 -20.71 3.68
C ARG A 421 40.06 -20.07 4.47
N SER A 422 40.01 -20.32 5.77
CA SER A 422 39.05 -19.67 6.65
C SER A 422 39.41 -18.20 6.86
N VAL A 423 38.39 -17.37 7.18
CA VAL A 423 38.61 -15.96 7.54
C VAL A 423 39.51 -15.83 8.76
N LEU A 424 39.44 -16.79 9.70
CA LEU A 424 40.29 -16.82 10.88
C LEU A 424 41.77 -17.01 10.50
N ASP A 425 42.08 -18.01 9.67
CA ASP A 425 43.46 -18.27 9.24
C ASP A 425 44.05 -17.08 8.47
N VAL A 426 43.22 -16.44 7.64
CA VAL A 426 43.59 -15.24 6.88
C VAL A 426 43.86 -14.09 7.83
N HIS A 427 42.98 -13.86 8.81
CA HIS A 427 43.12 -12.79 9.77
C HIS A 427 44.40 -12.98 10.59
N GLU A 428 44.64 -14.16 11.15
CA GLU A 428 45.86 -14.47 11.93
C GLU A 428 47.15 -14.21 11.13
N ALA A 429 47.16 -14.58 9.85
CA ALA A 429 48.29 -14.37 8.97
C ALA A 429 48.55 -12.88 8.66
N VAL A 430 47.49 -12.12 8.35
CA VAL A 430 47.59 -10.66 8.15
C VAL A 430 48.05 -9.99 9.45
N ASP A 431 47.48 -10.37 10.58
CA ASP A 431 47.79 -9.85 11.91
C ASP A 431 49.27 -10.07 12.30
N GLU A 432 49.81 -11.25 11.98
CA GLU A 432 51.24 -11.55 12.18
C GLU A 432 52.12 -10.58 11.37
N LEU A 433 51.75 -10.32 10.11
CA LEU A 433 52.46 -9.39 9.24
C LEU A 433 52.37 -7.94 9.76
N GLU A 434 51.19 -7.51 10.21
CA GLU A 434 50.97 -6.19 10.81
C GLU A 434 51.79 -6.00 12.08
N ARG A 435 51.78 -6.99 12.99
CA ARG A 435 52.59 -7.00 14.22
C ARG A 435 54.09 -6.98 13.90
N GLY A 436 54.52 -7.80 12.94
CA GLY A 436 55.91 -7.87 12.49
C GLY A 436 56.42 -6.52 11.98
N LEU A 437 55.62 -5.83 11.15
CA LEU A 437 55.99 -4.53 10.62
C LEU A 437 56.05 -3.47 11.72
N ARG A 438 55.06 -3.40 12.62
CA ARG A 438 55.04 -2.45 13.74
C ARG A 438 56.20 -2.67 14.72
N LYS A 439 56.61 -3.92 14.93
CA LYS A 439 57.77 -4.25 15.78
C LYS A 439 59.08 -3.73 15.16
N ARG A 440 59.20 -3.76 13.83
CA ARG A 440 60.39 -3.29 13.11
C ARG A 440 60.42 -1.76 12.94
N TYR A 441 59.26 -1.12 12.86
CA TYR A 441 59.12 0.32 12.63
C TYR A 441 58.18 0.97 13.65
N PRO A 442 58.72 1.43 14.79
CA PRO A 442 57.91 2.04 15.86
C PRO A 442 57.18 3.32 15.47
N ALA A 443 57.59 4.00 14.39
CA ALA A 443 56.91 5.19 13.86
C ALA A 443 55.55 4.87 13.21
N ILE A 444 55.30 3.59 12.89
CA ILE A 444 54.03 3.14 12.32
C ILE A 444 53.01 2.97 13.45
N ARG A 445 52.00 3.83 13.44
CA ARG A 445 50.89 3.76 14.40
C ARG A 445 49.90 2.67 14.05
N ARG A 446 49.59 2.49 12.76
CA ARG A 446 48.58 1.53 12.30
C ARG A 446 49.01 0.88 10.98
N VAL A 447 48.77 -0.42 10.87
CA VAL A 447 48.90 -1.18 9.62
C VAL A 447 47.51 -1.73 9.30
N ILE A 448 47.14 -1.78 8.02
CA ILE A 448 45.85 -2.31 7.56
C ILE A 448 46.12 -3.20 6.34
N GLY A 449 45.96 -4.50 6.51
CA GLY A 449 46.00 -5.47 5.42
C GLY A 449 44.62 -5.73 4.82
N HIS A 450 44.51 -5.62 3.49
CA HIS A 450 43.36 -6.11 2.75
C HIS A 450 43.71 -7.44 2.06
N ALA A 451 42.99 -8.51 2.40
CA ALA A 451 43.20 -9.83 1.82
C ALA A 451 42.23 -10.07 0.65
N GLU A 452 42.78 -10.33 -0.53
CA GLU A 452 42.03 -10.59 -1.76
C GLU A 452 42.03 -12.09 -2.09
N PRO A 453 40.85 -12.72 -2.32
CA PRO A 453 40.79 -14.12 -2.71
C PRO A 453 41.31 -14.30 -4.14
N ARG A 454 42.43 -15.01 -4.30
CA ARG A 454 42.94 -15.43 -5.61
C ARG A 454 43.39 -16.89 -5.57
N GLN A 455 42.82 -17.71 -6.45
CA GLN A 455 43.27 -19.09 -6.63
C GLN A 455 44.75 -19.12 -6.99
N ALA A 456 45.45 -20.15 -6.51
CA ALA A 456 46.79 -20.47 -6.95
C ALA A 456 46.81 -20.62 -8.48
N ASP A 457 47.52 -19.69 -9.13
CA ASP A 457 47.93 -19.62 -10.54
C ASP A 457 46.92 -19.22 -11.64
N ALA A 458 47.15 -18.00 -12.15
CA ALA A 458 47.22 -17.78 -13.60
C ALA A 458 48.43 -16.91 -14.04
N SER A 459 49.37 -16.54 -13.14
CA SER A 459 50.42 -15.57 -13.51
C SER A 459 51.78 -15.65 -12.81
N ALA A 460 52.09 -16.65 -11.98
CA ALA A 460 53.44 -16.83 -11.45
C ALA A 460 54.20 -17.93 -12.23
N PRO A 461 55.43 -17.68 -12.73
CA PRO A 461 56.23 -18.74 -13.32
C PRO A 461 56.71 -19.70 -12.21
N PRO A 462 56.81 -21.01 -12.49
CA PRO A 462 57.18 -22.00 -11.49
C PRO A 462 58.59 -21.74 -10.94
N LEU A 463 58.73 -21.85 -9.62
CA LEU A 463 60.01 -21.88 -8.93
C LEU A 463 60.94 -22.90 -9.61
N ALA A 464 62.04 -22.40 -10.18
CA ALA A 464 63.09 -23.24 -10.72
C ALA A 464 63.66 -24.10 -9.58
N MET A 465 63.39 -25.41 -9.65
CA MET A 465 64.09 -26.43 -8.87
C MET A 465 65.59 -26.32 -9.17
N ALA A 466 66.37 -25.86 -8.20
CA ALA A 466 67.82 -25.95 -8.24
C ALA A 466 68.20 -27.44 -8.17
N GLY A 467 68.69 -27.97 -9.29
CA GLY A 467 69.27 -29.30 -9.37
C GLY A 467 70.78 -29.28 -9.21
N ARG A 468 71.25 -29.97 -8.16
CA ARG A 468 72.63 -30.42 -7.83
C ARG A 468 73.63 -29.39 -7.32
#